data_AF-A0A503AYV3-F1
#
_entry.id   AF-A0A503AYV3-F1
#
_cell.length_a   1.000
_cell.length_b   1.000
_cell.length_c   1.000
_cell.angle_alpha   90.00
_cell.angle_beta   90.00
_cell.angle_gamma   90.00
#
_symmetry.space_group_name_H-M   'P 1'
#
loop_
_entity.id
_entity.type
_entity.pdbx_description
1 polymer ?
#
loop_
_entity_poly.entity_id
_entity_poly.type
_entity_poly.pdbx_seq_one_letter_code
_entity_poly.pdbx_strand_id
1 'polypeptide(L)'
;MDIMMDARGATPEEKQRGLAAARAVIEQSGLTAEEAAESSFAVEGWDEMGFPPDQEPSEDEYAAAEIWWAASNAAIKACCEGWPDEKRMQVSGLQLLHDPDVQLADRTTALRRMRAIIQAEDGKHEYHDDRVFLLALGATAEVPDSSKAQELVSAVTVAYTSLSLAGFHPDEPIEPKRQAVLDAIDALEAGSAPLN
;
A
#
# COMPACT_ATOMS: atom_id res chain seq x y z
N MET A 1 -13.01 -7.83 -6.46
CA MET A 1 -11.98 -6.77 -6.61
C MET A 1 -10.87 -7.18 -7.58
N ASP A 2 -10.01 -6.25 -8.00
CA ASP A 2 -8.85 -6.51 -8.87
C ASP A 2 -7.54 -6.53 -8.06
N ILE A 3 -6.44 -6.99 -8.66
CA ILE A 3 -5.12 -7.12 -7.98
C ILE A 3 -4.02 -6.32 -8.69
N MET A 4 -3.06 -5.87 -7.89
CA MET A 4 -1.85 -5.17 -8.32
C MET A 4 -0.59 -5.93 -7.87
N MET A 5 0.46 -5.85 -8.68
CA MET A 5 1.79 -6.32 -8.32
C MET A 5 2.62 -5.14 -7.78
N ASP A 6 2.86 -5.15 -6.46
CA ASP A 6 3.76 -4.22 -5.79
C ASP A 6 5.20 -4.75 -5.84
N ALA A 7 5.88 -4.35 -6.91
CA ALA A 7 7.28 -4.65 -7.16
C ALA A 7 7.99 -3.40 -7.69
N ARG A 8 8.57 -2.59 -6.78
CA ARG A 8 9.35 -1.41 -7.14
C ARG A 8 10.55 -1.79 -8.00
N GLY A 9 10.79 -0.98 -9.04
CA GLY A 9 11.85 -1.25 -10.01
C GLY A 9 11.61 -2.44 -10.94
N ALA A 10 10.38 -2.98 -10.97
CA ALA A 10 9.93 -3.90 -12.01
C ALA A 10 9.34 -3.15 -13.20
N THR A 11 9.70 -3.61 -14.39
CA THR A 11 9.10 -3.20 -15.67
C THR A 11 7.62 -3.59 -15.74
N PRO A 12 6.82 -2.92 -16.58
CA PRO A 12 5.43 -3.31 -16.82
C PRO A 12 5.29 -4.78 -17.24
N GLU A 13 6.21 -5.30 -18.05
CA GLU A 13 6.22 -6.68 -18.51
C GLU A 13 6.52 -7.67 -17.37
N GLU A 14 7.45 -7.33 -16.46
CA GLU A 14 7.71 -8.10 -15.24
C GLU A 14 6.47 -8.16 -14.35
N LYS A 15 5.86 -7.00 -14.06
CA LYS A 15 4.63 -6.93 -13.25
C LYS A 15 3.51 -7.75 -13.88
N GLN A 16 3.35 -7.68 -15.21
CA GLN A 16 2.33 -8.44 -15.92
C GLN A 16 2.54 -9.96 -15.83
N ARG A 17 3.79 -10.45 -15.88
CA ARG A 17 4.08 -11.87 -15.64
C ARG A 17 3.71 -12.30 -14.21
N GLY A 18 4.03 -11.46 -13.22
CA GLY A 18 3.62 -11.68 -11.84
C GLY A 18 2.10 -11.78 -11.68
N LEU A 19 1.37 -10.82 -12.23
CA LEU A 19 -0.10 -10.80 -12.20
C LEU A 19 -0.71 -12.02 -12.90
N ALA A 20 -0.16 -12.45 -14.04
CA ALA A 20 -0.64 -13.64 -14.74
C ALA A 20 -0.45 -14.92 -13.90
N ALA A 21 0.70 -15.04 -13.21
CA ALA A 21 0.97 -16.18 -12.33
C ALA A 21 0.03 -16.19 -11.11
N ALA A 22 -0.21 -15.04 -10.49
CA ALA A 22 -1.16 -14.90 -9.38
C ALA A 22 -2.58 -15.32 -9.77
N ARG A 23 -3.08 -14.79 -10.90
CA ARG A 23 -4.43 -15.09 -11.41
C ARG A 23 -4.60 -16.58 -11.67
N ALA A 24 -3.57 -17.25 -12.23
CA ALA A 24 -3.63 -18.69 -12.47
C ALA A 24 -3.78 -19.52 -11.17
N VAL A 25 -3.16 -19.09 -10.06
CA VAL A 25 -3.31 -19.76 -8.76
C VAL A 25 -4.72 -19.56 -8.20
N ILE A 26 -5.22 -18.32 -8.21
CA ILE A 26 -6.55 -17.97 -7.69
C ILE A 26 -7.65 -18.66 -8.53
N GLU A 27 -7.54 -18.64 -9.86
CA GLU A 27 -8.51 -19.29 -10.75
C GLU A 27 -8.58 -20.81 -10.53
N GLN A 28 -7.48 -21.46 -10.18
CA GLN A 28 -7.44 -22.90 -9.91
C GLN A 28 -8.11 -23.28 -8.58
N SER A 29 -8.15 -22.39 -7.60
CA SER A 29 -8.82 -22.65 -6.32
C SER A 29 -10.34 -22.48 -6.41
N GLY A 30 -10.83 -21.73 -7.40
CA GLY A 30 -12.23 -21.36 -7.53
C GLY A 30 -12.67 -20.22 -6.60
N LEU A 31 -11.75 -19.63 -5.84
CA LEU A 31 -11.98 -18.42 -5.04
C LEU A 31 -11.81 -17.17 -5.90
N THR A 32 -12.40 -16.07 -5.46
CA THR A 32 -12.03 -14.74 -5.92
C THR A 32 -10.76 -14.25 -5.23
N ALA A 33 -10.09 -13.26 -5.83
CA ALA A 33 -8.93 -12.63 -5.21
C ALA A 33 -9.29 -11.90 -3.89
N GLU A 34 -10.53 -11.43 -3.78
CA GLU A 34 -11.06 -10.73 -2.61
C GLU A 34 -11.24 -11.70 -1.45
N GLU A 35 -11.92 -12.83 -1.67
CA GLU A 35 -12.07 -13.88 -0.64
C GLU A 35 -10.72 -14.38 -0.11
N ALA A 36 -9.77 -14.66 -1.01
CA ALA A 36 -8.44 -15.12 -0.60
C ALA A 36 -7.69 -14.04 0.21
N ALA A 37 -7.73 -12.78 -0.23
CA ALA A 37 -7.08 -11.67 0.46
C ALA A 37 -7.70 -11.37 1.83
N GLU A 38 -9.03 -11.36 1.93
CA GLU A 38 -9.75 -11.14 3.18
C GLU A 38 -9.45 -12.24 4.20
N SER A 39 -9.38 -13.50 3.77
CA SER A 39 -8.97 -14.59 4.66
C SER A 39 -7.51 -14.47 5.11
N SER A 40 -6.59 -14.05 4.22
CA SER A 40 -5.21 -13.72 4.62
C SER A 40 -5.18 -12.61 5.67
N PHE A 41 -5.98 -11.56 5.50
CA PHE A 41 -6.08 -10.46 6.45
C PHE A 41 -6.64 -10.91 7.80
N ALA A 42 -7.62 -11.81 7.82
CA ALA A 42 -8.15 -12.38 9.06
C ALA A 42 -7.08 -13.16 9.84
N VAL A 43 -6.27 -13.97 9.14
CA VAL A 43 -5.19 -14.73 9.77
C VAL A 43 -4.07 -13.83 10.29
N GLU A 44 -3.62 -12.86 9.48
CA GLU A 44 -2.58 -11.91 9.89
C GLU A 44 -3.05 -11.00 11.03
N GLY A 45 -4.31 -10.54 11.00
CA GLY A 45 -4.89 -9.76 12.09
C GLY A 45 -5.00 -10.56 13.39
N TRP A 46 -5.31 -11.86 13.31
CA TRP A 46 -5.31 -12.74 14.48
C TRP A 46 -3.92 -12.91 15.11
N ASP A 47 -2.87 -13.04 14.29
CA ASP A 47 -1.47 -13.02 14.74
C ASP A 47 -1.09 -11.69 15.39
N GLU A 48 -1.42 -10.56 14.75
CA GLU A 48 -1.14 -9.23 15.29
C GLU A 48 -1.81 -8.98 16.65
N MET A 49 -3.00 -9.55 16.87
CA MET A 49 -3.70 -9.50 18.17
C MET A 49 -3.10 -10.44 19.23
N GLY A 50 -2.12 -11.27 18.90
CA GLY A 50 -1.47 -12.21 19.81
C GLY A 50 -2.25 -13.51 20.02
N PHE A 51 -2.94 -13.99 18.99
CA PHE A 51 -3.65 -15.27 18.96
C PHE A 51 -4.78 -15.43 20.00
N PRO A 52 -5.74 -14.48 20.10
CA PRO A 52 -6.90 -14.65 20.99
C PRO A 52 -7.72 -15.90 20.60
N PRO A 53 -7.98 -16.83 21.54
CA PRO A 53 -8.57 -18.14 21.22
C PRO A 53 -10.04 -18.08 20.78
N ASP A 54 -10.73 -16.98 21.05
CA ASP A 54 -12.13 -16.76 20.68
C ASP A 54 -12.30 -16.09 19.31
N GLN A 55 -11.20 -15.74 18.65
CA GLN A 55 -11.17 -15.08 17.33
C GLN A 55 -10.24 -15.82 16.36
N GLU A 56 -9.93 -17.09 16.64
CA GLU A 56 -9.16 -17.92 15.72
C GLU A 56 -9.92 -18.11 14.39
N PRO A 57 -9.26 -17.87 13.25
CA PRO A 57 -9.84 -18.14 11.93
C PRO A 57 -10.25 -19.60 11.80
N SER A 58 -11.32 -19.83 11.04
CA SER A 58 -11.77 -21.18 10.68
C SER A 58 -10.78 -21.88 9.74
N GLU A 59 -10.88 -23.21 9.66
CA GLU A 59 -10.09 -24.03 8.71
C GLU A 59 -10.28 -23.58 7.26
N ASP A 60 -11.50 -23.14 6.90
CA ASP A 60 -11.81 -22.63 5.55
C ASP A 60 -11.10 -21.29 5.30
N GLU A 61 -11.02 -20.41 6.30
CA GLU A 61 -10.26 -19.15 6.21
C GLU A 61 -8.75 -19.40 6.11
N TYR A 62 -8.19 -20.34 6.87
CA TYR A 62 -6.79 -20.73 6.69
C TYR A 62 -6.53 -21.26 5.28
N ALA A 63 -7.41 -22.12 4.76
CA ALA A 63 -7.27 -22.67 3.41
C ALA A 63 -7.33 -21.56 2.34
N ALA A 64 -8.22 -20.57 2.50
CA ALA A 64 -8.31 -19.43 1.59
C ALA A 64 -7.11 -18.46 1.71
N ALA A 65 -6.60 -18.23 2.91
CA ALA A 65 -5.38 -17.45 3.15
C ALA A 65 -4.15 -18.06 2.46
N GLU A 66 -4.00 -19.38 2.54
CA GLU A 66 -2.94 -20.12 1.84
C GLU A 66 -2.99 -19.91 0.32
N ILE A 67 -4.18 -19.76 -0.28
CA ILE A 67 -4.30 -19.42 -1.70
C ILE A 67 -3.75 -18.02 -1.98
N TRP A 68 -4.02 -17.03 -1.13
CA TRP A 68 -3.47 -15.68 -1.30
C TRP A 68 -1.95 -15.67 -1.18
N TRP A 69 -1.38 -16.33 -0.17
CA TRP A 69 0.06 -16.44 -0.01
C TRP A 69 0.72 -17.21 -1.16
N ALA A 70 0.10 -18.29 -1.64
CA ALA A 70 0.56 -19.03 -2.81
C ALA A 70 0.53 -18.16 -4.07
N ALA A 71 -0.54 -17.38 -4.27
CA ALA A 71 -0.66 -16.45 -5.39
C ALA A 71 0.42 -15.35 -5.31
N SER A 72 0.66 -14.79 -4.12
CA SER A 72 1.70 -13.77 -3.91
C SER A 72 3.09 -14.33 -4.19
N ASN A 73 3.39 -15.53 -3.70
CA ASN A 73 4.65 -16.22 -3.98
C ASN A 73 4.84 -16.52 -5.47
N ALA A 74 3.79 -16.96 -6.17
CA ALA A 74 3.83 -17.18 -7.62
C ALA A 74 4.06 -15.86 -8.37
N ALA A 75 3.42 -14.77 -7.94
CA ALA A 75 3.59 -13.44 -8.51
C ALA A 75 5.02 -12.94 -8.37
N ILE A 76 5.59 -13.01 -7.16
CA ILE A 76 6.97 -12.60 -6.87
C ILE A 76 7.94 -13.41 -7.73
N LYS A 77 7.76 -14.74 -7.79
CA LYS A 77 8.64 -15.63 -8.56
C LYS A 77 8.64 -15.31 -10.06
N ALA A 78 7.47 -15.07 -10.66
CA ALA A 78 7.34 -14.78 -12.08
C ALA A 78 7.74 -13.35 -12.45
N CYS A 79 7.44 -12.39 -11.57
CA CYS A 79 7.82 -10.98 -11.73
C CYS A 79 9.34 -10.81 -11.67
N CYS A 80 9.99 -11.41 -10.66
CA CYS A 80 11.40 -11.20 -10.36
C CYS A 80 12.32 -12.22 -11.03
N GLU A 81 11.88 -12.87 -12.12
CA GLU A 81 12.70 -13.86 -12.82
C GLU A 81 14.03 -13.24 -13.29
N GLY A 82 15.14 -13.83 -12.85
CA GLY A 82 16.49 -13.35 -13.17
C GLY A 82 17.00 -12.20 -12.29
N TRP A 83 16.24 -11.77 -11.28
CA TRP A 83 16.70 -10.74 -10.34
C TRP A 83 17.69 -11.30 -9.31
N PRO A 84 18.66 -10.50 -8.83
CA PRO A 84 19.44 -10.82 -7.64
C PRO A 84 18.54 -10.98 -6.40
N ASP A 85 18.94 -11.85 -5.48
CA ASP A 85 18.18 -12.12 -4.26
C ASP A 85 17.98 -10.86 -3.41
N GLU A 86 18.98 -9.98 -3.33
CA GLU A 86 18.89 -8.73 -2.58
C GLU A 86 17.80 -7.81 -3.13
N LYS A 87 17.63 -7.77 -4.46
CA LYS A 87 16.57 -6.99 -5.12
C LYS A 87 15.21 -7.65 -4.90
N ARG A 88 15.14 -8.99 -5.00
CA ARG A 88 13.92 -9.77 -4.82
C ARG A 88 13.35 -9.66 -3.40
N MET A 89 14.21 -9.57 -2.38
CA MET A 89 13.80 -9.40 -0.98
C MET A 89 13.09 -8.07 -0.69
N GLN A 90 13.18 -7.08 -1.59
CA GLN A 90 12.54 -5.78 -1.43
C GLN A 90 11.14 -5.70 -2.06
N VAL A 91 10.65 -6.79 -2.65
CA VAL A 91 9.36 -6.86 -3.32
C VAL A 91 8.28 -7.23 -2.31
N SER A 92 7.22 -6.42 -2.24
CA SER A 92 6.10 -6.63 -1.33
C SER A 92 5.12 -7.72 -1.81
N GLY A 93 4.98 -7.90 -3.13
CA GLY A 93 4.16 -8.97 -3.70
C GLY A 93 2.81 -8.48 -4.22
N LEU A 94 1.72 -9.18 -3.88
CA LEU A 94 0.38 -8.81 -4.32
C LEU A 94 -0.31 -7.84 -3.38
N GLN A 95 -1.10 -6.94 -3.96
CA GLN A 95 -2.02 -6.06 -3.24
C GLN A 95 -3.41 -6.14 -3.86
N LEU A 96 -4.44 -6.09 -3.01
CA LEU A 96 -5.83 -5.96 -3.44
C LEU A 96 -6.14 -4.50 -3.77
N LEU A 97 -6.84 -4.27 -4.89
CA LEU A 97 -7.32 -2.96 -5.29
C LEU A 97 -8.73 -2.71 -4.74
N HIS A 98 -8.82 -2.03 -3.60
CA HIS A 98 -10.07 -1.63 -2.95
C HIS A 98 -10.51 -0.22 -3.39
N ASP A 99 -9.57 0.66 -3.74
CA ASP A 99 -9.81 1.96 -4.37
C ASP A 99 -8.85 2.14 -5.56
N PRO A 100 -9.19 1.58 -6.74
CA PRO A 100 -8.33 1.68 -7.92
C PRO A 100 -8.04 3.12 -8.34
N ASP A 101 -8.99 4.04 -8.13
CA ASP A 101 -8.82 5.45 -8.51
C ASP A 101 -7.73 6.14 -7.70
N VAL A 102 -7.51 5.69 -6.46
CA VAL A 102 -6.46 6.18 -5.58
C VAL A 102 -5.17 5.37 -5.74
N GLN A 103 -5.26 4.04 -5.69
CA GLN A 103 -4.11 3.14 -5.71
C GLN A 103 -3.35 3.14 -7.05
N LEU A 104 -4.04 3.38 -8.17
CA LEU A 104 -3.44 3.41 -9.50
C LEU A 104 -3.18 4.85 -10.01
N ALA A 105 -3.31 5.85 -9.15
CA ALA A 105 -3.06 7.24 -9.54
C ALA A 105 -1.60 7.44 -9.98
N ASP A 106 -1.40 8.01 -11.17
CA ASP A 106 -0.07 8.43 -11.59
C ASP A 106 0.51 9.48 -10.63
N ARG A 107 1.84 9.64 -10.63
CA ARG A 107 2.55 10.55 -9.74
C ARG A 107 1.97 11.97 -9.72
N THR A 108 1.64 12.54 -10.87
CA THR A 108 1.13 13.92 -10.96
C THR A 108 -0.27 14.01 -10.37
N THR A 109 -1.13 13.05 -10.71
CA THR A 109 -2.49 12.94 -10.17
C THR A 109 -2.46 12.73 -8.67
N ALA A 110 -1.59 11.86 -8.18
CA ALA A 110 -1.43 11.55 -6.77
C ALA A 110 -1.02 12.78 -5.95
N LEU A 111 0.05 13.48 -6.36
CA LEU A 111 0.52 14.72 -5.72
C LEU A 111 -0.57 15.80 -5.68
N ARG A 112 -1.28 16.01 -6.79
CA ARG A 112 -2.38 16.98 -6.87
C ARG A 112 -3.52 16.62 -5.91
N ARG A 113 -3.92 15.35 -5.86
CA ARG A 113 -5.00 14.88 -4.98
C ARG A 113 -4.61 14.97 -3.51
N MET A 114 -3.38 14.59 -3.15
CA MET A 114 -2.88 14.76 -1.78
C MET A 114 -3.00 16.22 -1.35
N ARG A 115 -2.47 17.16 -2.14
CA ARG A 115 -2.59 18.60 -1.83
C ARG A 115 -4.03 19.06 -1.66
N ALA A 116 -4.96 18.57 -2.48
CA ALA A 116 -6.37 18.91 -2.35
C ALA A 116 -7.00 18.39 -1.05
N ILE A 117 -6.68 17.15 -0.65
CA ILE A 117 -7.12 16.58 0.63
C ILE A 117 -6.56 17.42 1.78
N ILE A 118 -5.25 17.70 1.77
CA ILE A 118 -4.60 18.47 2.82
C ILE A 118 -5.15 19.89 2.93
N GLN A 119 -5.59 20.53 1.84
CA GLN A 119 -6.20 21.85 1.91
C GLN A 119 -7.63 21.83 2.48
N ALA A 120 -8.38 20.74 2.28
CA ALA A 120 -9.74 20.58 2.78
C ALA A 120 -9.81 20.05 4.22
N GLU A 121 -8.72 19.50 4.74
CA GLU A 121 -8.63 18.86 6.05
C GLU A 121 -8.96 19.83 7.19
N ASP A 122 -9.86 19.44 8.09
CA ASP A 122 -10.28 20.23 9.24
C ASP A 122 -9.76 19.67 10.58
N GLY A 123 -9.08 18.53 10.53
CA GLY A 123 -8.41 17.89 11.66
C GLY A 123 -9.36 17.26 12.67
N LYS A 124 -10.63 17.04 12.31
CA LYS A 124 -11.65 16.49 13.21
C LYS A 124 -11.97 15.02 12.93
N HIS A 125 -11.08 14.32 12.25
CA HIS A 125 -11.31 12.90 11.98
C HIS A 125 -11.19 12.08 13.27
N GLU A 126 -12.13 11.14 13.44
CA GLU A 126 -12.09 10.14 14.51
C GLU A 126 -11.20 8.95 14.12
N TYR A 127 -11.08 8.68 12.82
CA TYR A 127 -10.32 7.58 12.25
C TYR A 127 -9.32 8.07 11.20
N HIS A 128 -8.25 7.30 11.01
CA HIS A 128 -7.26 7.57 9.97
C HIS A 128 -7.86 7.40 8.57
N ASP A 129 -7.57 8.33 7.66
CA ASP A 129 -7.93 8.25 6.26
C ASP A 129 -6.73 7.79 5.43
N ASP A 130 -6.82 6.59 4.88
CA ASP A 130 -5.70 5.95 4.17
C ASP A 130 -5.45 6.54 2.78
N ARG A 131 -6.33 7.42 2.27
CA ARG A 131 -6.17 7.98 0.92
C ARG A 131 -4.85 8.71 0.75
N VAL A 132 -4.41 9.48 1.75
CA VAL A 132 -3.12 10.19 1.67
C VAL A 132 -1.95 9.20 1.61
N PHE A 133 -1.99 8.12 2.39
CA PHE A 133 -0.99 7.05 2.37
C PHE A 133 -0.96 6.35 1.00
N LEU A 134 -2.11 5.93 0.47
CA LEU A 134 -2.20 5.24 -0.82
C LEU A 134 -1.76 6.13 -1.99
N LEU A 135 -2.09 7.42 -1.97
CA LEU A 135 -1.59 8.38 -2.97
C LEU A 135 -0.07 8.57 -2.84
N ALA A 136 0.50 8.57 -1.64
CA ALA A 136 1.95 8.65 -1.45
C ALA A 136 2.67 7.40 -2.00
N LEU A 137 2.07 6.20 -1.84
CA LEU A 137 2.56 4.98 -2.49
C LEU A 137 2.53 5.11 -4.02
N GLY A 138 1.41 5.56 -4.60
CA GLY A 138 1.29 5.78 -6.05
C GLY A 138 2.31 6.80 -6.59
N ALA A 139 2.52 7.90 -5.85
CA ALA A 139 3.49 8.93 -6.21
C ALA A 139 4.95 8.46 -6.17
N THR A 140 5.25 7.40 -5.42
CA THR A 140 6.59 6.82 -5.27
C THR A 140 6.75 5.47 -5.99
N ALA A 141 5.75 4.99 -6.73
CA ALA A 141 5.73 3.67 -7.35
C ALA A 141 6.92 3.41 -8.29
N GLU A 142 7.42 4.46 -8.94
CA GLU A 142 8.55 4.40 -9.89
C GLU A 142 9.91 4.70 -9.24
N VAL A 143 9.97 4.91 -7.92
CA VAL A 143 11.23 5.06 -7.18
C VAL A 143 11.85 3.67 -6.96
N PRO A 144 13.01 3.35 -7.57
CA PRO A 144 13.56 1.99 -7.50
C PRO A 144 14.11 1.63 -6.11
N ASP A 145 14.56 2.63 -5.35
CA ASP A 145 15.05 2.46 -3.98
C ASP A 145 13.85 2.36 -3.03
N SER A 146 13.50 1.13 -2.64
CA SER A 146 12.38 0.86 -1.75
C SER A 146 12.52 1.52 -0.38
N SER A 147 13.75 1.65 0.16
CA SER A 147 13.99 2.28 1.45
C SER A 147 13.75 3.79 1.37
N LYS A 148 14.25 4.44 0.31
CA LYS A 148 13.97 5.86 0.06
C LYS A 148 12.48 6.11 -0.18
N ALA A 149 11.82 5.27 -0.98
CA ALA A 149 10.38 5.38 -1.21
C ALA A 149 9.59 5.26 0.10
N GLN A 150 9.95 4.30 0.95
CA GLN A 150 9.35 4.12 2.26
C GLN A 150 9.55 5.35 3.16
N GLU A 151 10.76 5.91 3.22
CA GLU A 151 11.05 7.13 4.01
C GLU A 151 10.15 8.30 3.61
N LEU A 152 9.98 8.55 2.31
CA LEU A 152 9.13 9.62 1.79
C LEU A 152 7.64 9.39 2.13
N VAL A 153 7.15 8.16 1.96
CA VAL A 153 5.77 7.80 2.28
C VAL A 153 5.51 7.92 3.78
N SER A 154 6.44 7.44 4.61
CA SER A 154 6.35 7.54 6.07
C SER A 154 6.34 8.99 6.53
N ALA A 155 7.17 9.86 5.96
CA ALA A 155 7.19 11.29 6.31
C ALA A 155 5.83 11.96 6.06
N VAL A 156 5.21 11.71 4.90
CA VAL A 156 3.87 12.23 4.58
C VAL A 156 2.82 11.66 5.51
N THR A 157 2.85 10.35 5.77
CA THR A 157 1.86 9.65 6.60
C THR A 157 1.91 10.15 8.04
N VAL A 158 3.10 10.25 8.64
CA VAL A 158 3.28 10.75 10.02
C VAL A 158 2.82 12.20 10.16
N ALA A 159 3.17 13.07 9.20
CA ALA A 159 2.70 14.44 9.20
C ALA A 159 1.17 14.51 9.06
N TYR A 160 0.60 13.70 8.17
CA TYR A 160 -0.85 13.69 7.94
C TYR A 160 -1.64 13.20 9.15
N THR A 161 -1.20 12.14 9.82
CA THR A 161 -1.82 11.66 11.08
C THR A 161 -1.86 12.77 12.13
N SER A 162 -0.80 13.57 12.23
CA SER A 162 -0.76 14.70 13.17
C SER A 162 -1.79 15.78 12.83
N LEU A 163 -2.08 15.98 11.54
CA LEU A 163 -3.07 16.94 11.04
C LEU A 163 -4.50 16.40 11.18
N SER A 164 -4.78 15.19 10.70
CA SER A 164 -6.13 14.61 10.65
C SER A 164 -6.71 14.39 12.05
N LEU A 165 -5.84 14.15 13.04
CA LEU A 165 -6.19 13.95 14.45
C LEU A 165 -5.99 15.22 15.29
N ALA A 166 -5.87 16.41 14.70
CA ALA A 166 -5.62 17.64 15.44
C ALA A 166 -6.72 17.97 16.48
N GLY A 167 -7.95 17.47 16.29
CA GLY A 167 -9.08 17.64 17.19
C GLY A 167 -8.87 17.00 18.57
N PHE A 168 -7.95 16.04 18.70
CA PHE A 168 -7.53 15.49 19.99
C PHE A 168 -6.60 16.44 20.77
N HIS A 169 -6.08 17.48 20.12
CA HIS A 169 -5.21 18.51 20.68
C HIS A 169 -5.77 19.92 20.38
N PRO A 170 -6.95 20.28 20.94
CA PRO A 170 -7.67 21.50 20.56
C PRO A 170 -6.92 22.81 20.90
N ASP A 171 -5.93 22.76 21.79
CA ASP A 171 -5.10 23.90 22.17
C ASP A 171 -3.96 24.16 21.17
N GLU A 172 -3.70 23.23 20.25
CA GLU A 172 -2.66 23.37 19.22
C GLU A 172 -3.24 23.95 17.92
N PRO A 173 -2.58 24.93 17.28
CA PRO A 173 -3.03 25.45 16.00
C PRO A 173 -2.90 24.39 14.90
N ILE A 174 -3.91 24.29 14.04
CA ILE A 174 -3.94 23.34 12.92
C ILE A 174 -2.99 23.73 11.78
N GLU A 175 -2.77 25.02 11.54
CA GLU A 175 -2.03 25.49 10.35
C GLU A 175 -0.56 25.05 10.32
N PRO A 176 0.22 25.05 11.42
CA PRO A 176 1.55 24.46 11.42
C PRO A 176 1.57 22.97 11.07
N LYS A 177 0.57 22.20 11.50
CA LYS A 177 0.44 20.78 11.14
C LYS A 177 0.16 20.64 9.65
N ARG A 178 -0.74 21.47 9.11
CA ARG A 178 -1.04 21.51 7.66
C ARG A 178 0.21 21.80 6.84
N GLN A 179 0.99 22.81 7.25
CA GLN A 179 2.24 23.16 6.59
C GLN A 179 3.24 22.02 6.63
N ALA A 180 3.37 21.30 7.76
CA ALA A 180 4.26 20.15 7.85
C ALA A 180 3.91 19.04 6.85
N VAL A 181 2.61 18.80 6.58
CA VAL A 181 2.21 17.85 5.54
C VAL A 181 2.56 18.36 4.15
N LEU A 182 2.34 19.65 3.87
CA LEU A 182 2.69 20.24 2.58
C LEU A 182 4.20 20.18 2.32
N ASP A 183 5.02 20.47 3.33
CA ASP A 183 6.48 20.35 3.25
C ASP A 183 6.92 18.90 2.99
N ALA A 184 6.26 17.92 3.62
CA ALA A 184 6.50 16.50 3.37
C ALA A 184 6.08 16.07 1.96
N ILE A 185 4.97 16.61 1.43
CA ILE A 185 4.54 16.38 0.04
C ILE A 185 5.55 16.99 -0.94
N ASP A 186 6.09 18.18 -0.66
CA ASP A 186 7.11 18.81 -1.50
C ASP A 186 8.42 18.00 -1.49
N ALA A 187 8.81 17.46 -0.33
CA ALA A 187 9.94 16.54 -0.22
C ALA A 187 9.69 15.22 -0.98
N LEU A 188 8.48 14.67 -0.89
CA LEU A 188 8.07 13.49 -1.67
C LEU A 188 8.12 13.78 -3.16
N GLU A 189 7.62 14.94 -3.61
CA GLU A 189 7.66 15.36 -5.01
C GLU A 189 9.12 15.44 -5.48
N ALA A 190 9.99 16.16 -4.77
CA ALA A 190 11.40 16.26 -5.11
C ALA A 190 12.11 14.89 -5.10
N GLY A 191 11.81 14.05 -4.09
CA GLY A 191 12.46 12.76 -3.88
C GLY A 191 12.03 11.66 -4.86
N SER A 192 10.84 11.80 -5.44
CA SER A 192 10.23 10.87 -6.42
C SER A 192 10.39 11.32 -7.87
N ALA A 193 11.10 12.41 -8.14
CA ALA A 193 11.34 12.87 -9.49
C ALA A 193 12.09 11.79 -10.30
N PRO A 194 11.73 11.57 -11.59
CA PRO A 194 12.47 10.65 -12.45
C PRO A 194 13.94 11.04 -12.52
N LEU A 195 14.84 10.06 -12.56
CA LEU A 195 16.25 10.30 -12.87
C LEU A 195 16.33 10.79 -14.33
N ASN A 196 16.75 12.04 -14.54
CA ASN A 196 17.02 12.61 -15.86
C ASN A 196 18.21 11.94 -16.54
#